data_AF-A0A7J2WTG8-F1
#
_entry.id   AF-A0A7J2WTG8-F1
#
_cell.length_a   1.000
_cell.length_b   1.000
_cell.length_c   1.000
_cell.angle_alpha   90.00
_cell.angle_beta   90.00
_cell.angle_gamma   90.00
#
_symmetry.space_group_name_H-M   'P 1'
#
loop_
_entity.id
_entity.type
_entity.pdbx_description
1 polymer ?
#
loop_
_entity_poly.entity_id
_entity_poly.type
_entity_poly.pdbx_seq_one_letter_code
_entity_poly.pdbx_strand_id
1 'polypeptide(L)'
;MLLEEVKSLLSGAGLSVAEHEGALVLIIEEGGKEVVVYVMADEERKLVYVMASANPPIKMKSATDLLRASWEIVDRGVPCKISLNEDIVLIEHDLDECHLSKESVLESIYFSVESMLYLMERLEKEL
;
A
#
# COMPACT_ATOMS: atom_id res chain seq x y z
N MET A 1 -6.12 12.56 16.51
CA MET A 1 -5.59 11.22 16.19
C MET A 1 -5.53 11.14 14.69
N LEU A 2 -4.33 10.98 14.14
CA LEU A 2 -4.03 10.98 12.72
C LEU A 2 -4.89 9.96 11.96
N LEU A 3 -5.10 8.76 12.52
CA LEU A 3 -5.90 7.73 11.86
C LEU A 3 -7.38 8.14 11.66
N GLU A 4 -7.97 8.84 12.63
CA GLU A 4 -9.34 9.37 12.52
C GLU A 4 -9.44 10.51 11.50
N GLU A 5 -8.39 11.33 11.40
CA GLU A 5 -8.29 12.34 10.34
C GLU A 5 -8.23 11.68 8.97
N VAL A 6 -7.40 10.65 8.78
CA VAL A 6 -7.34 9.90 7.53
C VAL A 6 -8.68 9.25 7.20
N LYS A 7 -9.34 8.62 8.18
CA LYS A 7 -10.68 8.06 8.00
C LYS A 7 -11.69 9.10 7.54
N SER A 8 -11.64 10.31 8.10
CA SER A 8 -12.49 11.43 7.67
C SER A 8 -12.19 11.87 6.24
N LEU A 9 -10.91 11.95 5.86
CA LEU A 9 -10.48 12.29 4.49
C LEU A 9 -10.97 11.25 3.47
N LEU A 10 -10.82 9.96 3.79
CA LEU A 10 -11.27 8.84 2.95
C LEU A 10 -12.80 8.81 2.80
N SER A 11 -13.52 8.98 3.92
CA SER A 11 -14.98 9.07 3.91
C SER A 11 -15.47 10.26 3.08
N GLY A 12 -14.80 11.42 3.19
CA GLY A 12 -15.08 12.61 2.39
C GLY A 12 -14.77 12.44 0.91
N ALA A 13 -13.90 11.49 0.54
CA ALA A 13 -13.63 11.09 -0.83
C ALA A 13 -14.61 10.02 -1.36
N GLY A 14 -15.54 9.54 -0.53
CA GLY A 14 -16.50 8.50 -0.89
C GLY A 14 -15.94 7.08 -0.81
N LEU A 15 -14.78 6.88 -0.18
CA LEU A 15 -14.20 5.56 0.04
C LEU A 15 -14.71 4.98 1.36
N SER A 16 -15.30 3.78 1.29
CA SER A 16 -15.66 3.01 2.47
C SER A 16 -14.44 2.26 2.99
N VAL A 17 -14.19 2.39 4.29
CA VAL A 17 -13.10 1.69 4.99
C VAL A 17 -13.68 0.79 6.08
N ALA A 18 -13.09 -0.38 6.26
CA ALA A 18 -13.32 -1.21 7.43
C ALA A 18 -12.28 -0.86 8.51
N GLU A 19 -12.62 -1.06 9.77
CA GLU A 19 -11.65 -0.96 10.87
C GLU A 19 -11.30 -2.35 11.38
N HIS A 20 -9.99 -2.62 11.50
CA HIS A 20 -9.49 -3.88 12.02
C HIS A 20 -8.18 -3.68 12.77
N GLU A 21 -8.12 -4.10 14.04
CA GLU A 21 -6.89 -4.10 14.86
C GLU A 21 -6.08 -2.78 14.84
N GLY A 22 -6.75 -1.63 14.81
CA GLY A 22 -6.09 -0.32 14.78
C GLY A 22 -5.61 0.12 13.39
N ALA A 23 -6.07 -0.54 12.33
CA ALA A 23 -5.88 -0.14 10.94
C ALA A 23 -7.22 0.16 10.26
N LEU A 24 -7.20 1.08 9.30
CA LEU A 24 -8.26 1.20 8.29
C LEU A 24 -7.91 0.26 7.14
N VAL A 25 -8.89 -0.50 6.67
CA VAL A 25 -8.71 -1.52 5.63
C VAL A 25 -9.60 -1.21 4.44
N LEU A 26 -9.02 -1.24 3.24
CA LEU A 26 -9.70 -1.14 1.97
C LEU A 26 -9.40 -2.37 1.13
N ILE A 27 -10.37 -2.83 0.37
CA ILE A 27 -10.20 -3.88 -0.63
C ILE A 27 -10.43 -3.24 -2.00
N ILE A 28 -9.46 -3.38 -2.89
CA ILE A 28 -9.51 -2.86 -4.25
C ILE A 28 -9.39 -4.02 -5.22
N GLU A 29 -10.41 -4.19 -6.05
CA GLU A 29 -10.46 -5.19 -7.11
C GLU A 29 -10.24 -4.54 -8.46
N GLU A 30 -9.23 -4.99 -9.21
CA GLU A 30 -8.91 -4.48 -10.55
C GLU A 30 -8.48 -5.65 -11.44
N GLY A 31 -9.08 -5.81 -12.62
CA GLY A 31 -8.69 -6.86 -13.58
C GLY A 31 -8.78 -8.31 -13.04
N GLY A 32 -9.64 -8.58 -12.05
CA GLY A 32 -9.74 -9.89 -11.40
C GLY A 32 -8.66 -10.16 -10.34
N LYS A 33 -7.86 -9.15 -10.01
CA LYS A 33 -6.88 -9.17 -8.92
C LYS A 33 -7.41 -8.37 -7.75
N GLU A 34 -7.13 -8.84 -6.55
CA GLU A 34 -7.54 -8.16 -5.32
C GLU A 34 -6.30 -7.67 -4.57
N VAL A 35 -6.35 -6.41 -4.14
CA VAL A 35 -5.32 -5.77 -3.31
C VAL A 35 -5.97 -5.28 -2.02
N VAL A 36 -5.43 -5.71 -0.89
CA VAL A 36 -5.83 -5.24 0.43
C VAL A 36 -4.90 -4.11 0.85
N VAL A 37 -5.49 -2.95 1.15
CA VAL A 37 -4.77 -1.76 1.62
C VAL A 37 -5.04 -1.57 3.09
N TYR A 38 -3.98 -1.44 3.86
CA TYR A 38 -3.98 -1.13 5.29
C TYR A 38 -3.45 0.28 5.48
N VAL A 39 -4.17 1.09 6.24
CA VAL A 39 -3.73 2.41 6.67
C VAL A 39 -3.60 2.40 8.18
N MET A 40 -2.41 2.72 8.67
CA MET A 40 -2.09 2.79 10.09
C MET A 40 -1.47 4.15 10.41
N ALA A 41 -1.50 4.57 11.67
CA ALA A 41 -0.85 5.78 12.12
C ALA A 41 0.06 5.51 13.32
N ASP A 42 1.24 6.13 13.30
CA ASP A 42 2.15 6.23 14.44
C ASP A 42 2.12 7.68 14.94
N GLU A 43 1.41 7.90 16.04
CA GLU A 43 1.23 9.21 16.66
C GLU A 43 2.52 9.74 17.29
N GLU A 44 3.44 8.87 17.72
CA GLU A 44 4.71 9.30 18.31
C GLU A 44 5.65 9.83 17.23
N ARG A 45 5.70 9.14 16.09
CA ARG A 45 6.52 9.54 14.92
C ARG A 45 5.82 10.50 13.98
N LYS A 46 4.51 10.71 14.16
CA LYS A 46 3.68 11.59 13.34
C LYS A 46 3.64 11.14 11.88
N LEU A 47 3.51 9.83 11.68
CA LEU A 47 3.51 9.18 10.37
C LEU A 47 2.20 8.42 10.15
N VAL A 48 1.75 8.40 8.90
CA VAL A 48 0.70 7.51 8.41
C VAL A 48 1.33 6.52 7.44
N TYR A 49 1.15 5.23 7.71
CA TYR A 49 1.63 4.15 6.86
C TYR A 49 0.49 3.68 5.96
N VAL A 50 0.68 3.75 4.65
CA VAL A 50 -0.21 3.13 3.66
C VAL A 50 0.49 1.89 3.13
N MET A 51 -0.11 0.73 3.32
CA MET A 51 0.48 -0.55 2.97
C MET A 51 -0.47 -1.36 2.10
N ALA A 52 0.01 -1.90 0.99
CA ALA A 52 -0.78 -2.76 0.09
C ALA A 52 -0.20 -4.17 0.05
N SER A 53 -1.09 -5.17 0.09
CA SER A 53 -0.77 -6.59 -0.07
C SER A 53 -1.72 -7.23 -1.09
N ALA A 54 -1.23 -8.19 -1.86
CA ALA A 54 -2.09 -8.97 -2.76
C ALA A 54 -3.01 -9.91 -1.95
N ASN A 55 -4.20 -10.19 -2.48
CA ASN A 55 -5.04 -11.31 -2.03
C ASN A 55 -5.28 -12.27 -3.22
N PRO A 56 -4.80 -13.54 -3.15
CA PRO A 56 -4.03 -14.13 -2.05
C PRO A 56 -2.62 -13.50 -1.89
N PRO A 57 -2.04 -13.53 -0.68
CA PRO A 57 -0.70 -12.98 -0.44
C PRO A 57 0.36 -13.59 -1.35
N ILE A 58 1.14 -12.73 -2.00
CA ILE A 58 2.29 -13.15 -2.80
C ILE A 58 3.54 -13.29 -1.93
N LYS A 59 4.35 -14.30 -2.26
CA LYS A 59 5.64 -14.58 -1.61
C LYS A 59 6.76 -14.43 -2.63
N MET A 60 7.87 -13.81 -2.22
CA MET A 60 9.05 -13.69 -3.08
C MET A 60 9.92 -14.94 -2.97
N LYS A 61 10.41 -15.43 -4.11
CA LYS A 61 11.24 -16.65 -4.18
C LYS A 61 12.71 -16.39 -3.84
N SER A 62 13.19 -15.15 -4.04
CA SER A 62 14.57 -14.77 -3.73
C SER A 62 14.70 -13.30 -3.34
N ALA A 63 15.73 -12.97 -2.55
CA ALA A 63 16.06 -11.59 -2.19
C ALA A 63 16.46 -10.74 -3.42
N THR A 64 17.05 -11.36 -4.44
CA THR A 64 17.40 -10.68 -5.68
C THR A 64 16.18 -10.28 -6.51
N ASP A 65 15.10 -11.08 -6.47
CA ASP A 65 13.86 -10.74 -7.16
C ASP A 65 13.17 -9.55 -6.50
N LEU A 66 13.16 -9.53 -5.16
CA LEU A 66 12.69 -8.39 -4.37
C LEU A 66 13.45 -7.10 -4.73
N LEU A 67 14.78 -7.14 -4.72
CA LEU A 67 15.59 -5.97 -5.06
C LEU A 67 15.33 -5.47 -6.49
N ARG A 68 15.16 -6.39 -7.45
CA ARG A 68 14.82 -6.04 -8.83
C ARG A 68 13.44 -5.40 -8.92
N ALA A 69 12.45 -5.99 -8.26
CA ALA A 69 11.09 -5.46 -8.17
C ALA A 69 11.08 -4.05 -7.56
N SER A 70 11.82 -3.83 -6.48
CA SER A 70 11.94 -2.51 -5.85
C SER A 70 12.54 -1.49 -6.82
N TRP A 71 13.57 -1.87 -7.56
CA TRP A 71 14.19 -0.99 -8.54
C TRP A 71 13.24 -0.60 -9.68
N GLU A 72 12.44 -1.55 -10.18
CA GLU A 72 11.48 -1.29 -11.26
C GLU A 72 10.33 -0.37 -10.83
N ILE A 73 9.86 -0.47 -9.58
CA ILE A 73 8.87 0.47 -9.03
C ILE A 73 9.46 1.89 -8.95
N VAL A 74 10.69 2.01 -8.47
CA VAL A 74 11.40 3.30 -8.40
C VAL A 74 11.63 3.90 -9.79
N ASP A 75 11.99 3.08 -10.78
CA ASP A 75 12.21 3.51 -12.17
C ASP A 75 10.92 4.06 -12.82
N ARG A 76 9.75 3.59 -12.36
CA ARG A 76 8.43 4.14 -12.74
C ARG A 76 8.10 5.48 -12.08
N GLY A 77 8.97 5.97 -11.19
CA GLY A 77 8.78 7.23 -10.46
C GLY A 77 7.74 7.13 -9.35
N VAL A 78 7.41 5.93 -8.89
CA VAL A 78 6.43 5.72 -7.82
C VAL A 78 7.13 5.79 -6.46
N PRO A 79 6.67 6.63 -5.51
CA PRO A 79 7.34 6.88 -4.23
C PRO A 79 7.10 5.75 -3.20
N CYS A 80 7.01 4.49 -3.64
CA CYS A 80 6.75 3.35 -2.76
C CYS A 80 8.01 2.54 -2.50
N LYS A 81 8.05 1.88 -1.34
CA LYS A 81 9.06 0.88 -0.99
C LYS A 81 8.42 -0.50 -0.96
N ILE A 82 9.17 -1.53 -1.36
CA ILE A 82 8.76 -2.92 -1.13
C ILE A 82 9.38 -3.38 0.19
N SER A 83 8.57 -3.98 1.05
CA SER A 83 9.00 -4.63 2.27
C SER A 83 8.51 -6.08 2.31
N LEU A 84 9.00 -6.82 3.30
CA LEU A 84 8.53 -8.16 3.61
C LEU A 84 8.02 -8.18 5.05
N ASN A 85 6.80 -8.67 5.23
CA ASN A 85 6.31 -9.10 6.54
C ASN A 85 6.39 -10.63 6.57
N GLU A 86 7.33 -11.16 7.34
CA GLU A 86 7.78 -12.55 7.24
C GLU A 86 8.22 -12.91 5.81
N ASP A 87 7.35 -13.57 5.04
CA ASP A 87 7.57 -13.92 3.64
C ASP A 87 6.54 -13.30 2.68
N ILE A 88 5.61 -12.48 3.20
CA ILE A 88 4.58 -11.80 2.44
C ILE A 88 5.10 -10.45 1.94
N VAL A 89 4.87 -10.16 0.68
CA VAL A 89 5.22 -8.87 0.08
C VAL A 89 4.22 -7.80 0.49
N LEU A 90 4.76 -6.66 0.89
CA LEU A 90 4.02 -5.43 1.10
C LEU A 90 4.62 -4.32 0.24
N ILE A 91 3.75 -3.50 -0.35
CA ILE A 91 4.13 -2.17 -0.84
C ILE A 91 3.80 -1.18 0.27
N GLU A 92 4.72 -0.31 0.62
CA GLU A 92 4.51 0.70 1.65
C GLU A 92 4.77 2.11 1.09
N HIS A 93 3.97 3.07 1.53
CA HIS A 93 4.18 4.49 1.35
C HIS A 93 3.92 5.21 2.68
N ASP A 94 4.91 6.00 3.11
CA ASP A 94 4.89 6.69 4.40
C ASP A 94 4.54 8.16 4.18
N LEU A 95 3.51 8.64 4.86
CA LEU A 95 3.07 10.04 4.83
C LEU A 95 3.40 10.73 6.15
N ASP A 96 4.10 11.86 6.07
CA ASP A 96 4.33 12.75 7.21
C ASP A 96 3.06 13.58 7.50
N GLU A 97 2.74 13.79 8.79
CA GLU A 97 1.61 14.63 9.21
C GLU A 97 1.57 16.00 8.51
N CYS A 98 2.74 16.59 8.21
CA CYS A 98 2.83 17.92 7.60
C CYS A 98 2.31 17.95 6.16
N HIS A 99 2.25 16.79 5.50
CA HIS A 99 1.77 16.65 4.13
C HIS A 99 0.40 15.99 4.05
N LEU A 100 -0.22 15.68 5.19
CA LEU A 100 -1.47 14.95 5.25
C LEU A 100 -2.61 15.78 4.66
N SER A 101 -3.13 15.29 3.54
CA SER A 101 -4.25 15.86 2.80
C SER A 101 -5.03 14.75 2.13
N LYS A 102 -6.29 15.03 1.77
CA LYS A 102 -7.12 14.07 1.03
C LYS A 102 -6.40 13.58 -0.23
N GLU A 103 -5.80 14.51 -0.98
CA GLU A 103 -5.07 14.23 -2.22
C GLU A 103 -3.87 13.32 -1.96
N SER A 104 -3.03 13.64 -0.96
CA SER A 104 -1.85 12.81 -0.62
C SER A 104 -2.22 11.39 -0.17
N VAL A 105 -3.32 11.23 0.58
CA VAL A 105 -3.80 9.92 1.04
C VAL A 105 -4.28 9.09 -0.14
N LEU A 106 -5.10 9.68 -1.01
CA LEU A 106 -5.62 9.01 -2.20
C LEU A 106 -4.49 8.62 -3.16
N GLU A 107 -3.53 9.52 -3.38
CA GLU A 107 -2.35 9.28 -4.20
C GLU A 107 -1.49 8.14 -3.62
N SER A 108 -1.32 8.11 -2.30
CA SER A 108 -0.58 7.03 -1.62
C SER A 108 -1.25 5.67 -1.77
N ILE A 109 -2.57 5.62 -1.65
CA ILE A 109 -3.34 4.39 -1.87
C ILE A 109 -3.20 3.96 -3.32
N TYR A 110 -3.39 4.88 -4.26
CA TYR A 110 -3.27 4.61 -5.70
C TYR A 110 -1.88 4.04 -6.04
N PHE A 111 -0.80 4.71 -5.62
CA PHE A 111 0.57 4.25 -5.89
C PHE A 111 0.89 2.89 -5.27
N SER A 112 0.42 2.65 -4.05
CA SER A 112 0.63 1.36 -3.38
C SER A 112 -0.09 0.22 -4.10
N VAL A 113 -1.31 0.47 -4.56
CA VAL A 113 -2.13 -0.49 -5.31
C VAL A 113 -1.57 -0.74 -6.70
N GLU A 114 -1.26 0.31 -7.46
CA GLU A 114 -0.69 0.21 -8.81
C GLU A 114 0.64 -0.57 -8.79
N SER A 115 1.45 -0.32 -7.77
CA SER A 115 2.69 -1.06 -7.53
C SER A 115 2.43 -2.54 -7.24
N MET A 116 1.46 -2.86 -6.38
CA MET A 116 1.13 -4.25 -6.07
C MET A 116 0.57 -4.99 -7.29
N LEU A 117 -0.35 -4.37 -8.05
CA LEU A 117 -0.89 -4.94 -9.29
C LEU A 117 0.20 -5.24 -10.31
N TYR A 118 1.15 -4.32 -10.47
CA TYR A 118 2.32 -4.53 -11.33
C TYR A 118 3.15 -5.74 -10.88
N LEU A 119 3.42 -5.89 -9.58
CA LEU A 119 4.14 -7.05 -9.07
C LEU A 119 3.38 -8.34 -9.34
N MET A 120 2.07 -8.35 -9.14
CA MET A 120 1.23 -9.52 -9.43
C MET A 120 1.33 -9.91 -10.92
N GLU A 121 1.20 -8.95 -11.84
CA GLU A 121 1.37 -9.21 -13.28
C GLU A 121 2.78 -9.68 -13.66
N ARG A 122 3.80 -9.11 -13.04
CA ARG A 122 5.18 -9.50 -13.32
C ARG A 122 5.42 -10.95 -12.92
N LEU A 123 4.98 -11.35 -11.73
CA LEU A 123 5.17 -12.71 -11.22
C LEU A 123 4.37 -13.75 -11.99
N GLU A 124 3.20 -13.39 -12.52
CA GLU A 124 2.42 -14.26 -13.43
C GLU A 124 3.17 -14.58 -14.73
N LYS A 125 3.95 -13.63 -15.27
CA LYS A 125 4.72 -13.83 -16.51
C LYS A 125 5.96 -14.71 -16.33
N GLU A 126 6.38 -14.95 -15.09
CA GLU A 126 7.51 -15.81 -14.73
C GLU A 126 7.09 -17.26 -14.39
N LEU A 127 5.78 -17.58 -14.47
CA LEU A 127 5.20 -18.91 -14.30
C LEU A 127 4.89 -19.58 -15.64
#